data_AF-A0AA38Q4H6-F1
#
_entry.id   AF-A0AA38Q4H6-F1
#
_cell.length_a   1.000
_cell.length_b   1.000
_cell.length_c   1.000
_cell.angle_alpha   90.00
_cell.angle_beta   90.00
_cell.angle_gamma   90.00
#
_symmetry.space_group_name_H-M   'P 1'
#
loop_
_entity.id
_entity.type
_entity.pdbx_description
1 polymer ?
#
loop_
_entity_poly.entity_id
_entity_poly.type
_entity_poly.pdbx_seq_one_letter_code
_entity_poly.pdbx_strand_id
1 'polypeptide(L)'
;MKRNLALVSYSSSDEENDSDYVSKSTVTKKKKLPSLSSSLIVQTPKDDPALHQGRIRTTPHVDGQWASHVFVSIKVEKRSAMYNLVLDALKAAKNIEPALHDFSEFDEKRSDEYLDLHVSLSRPIYLWTHQRNDLKREIKSLAEKSSSFKISFTTFSVLTNDEETRTFLALDVGSGHHELKLLSDGLLPFIANLRQKEYYAEPHFHASIAWALLRATPTCSKVINEGPDSRVSLTLANLPSLVRNGSPSSTQVLPLTNDFEQILQLPASLTATLNEQYASRLSSKSWSAYDIRDLCVKIGKDVFSWRLQG
;
A
#
# COMPACT_ATOMS: atom_id res chain seq x y z
N MET A 1 41.54 16.71 51.41
CA MET A 1 40.37 17.30 52.09
C MET A 1 39.10 16.61 51.60
N LYS A 2 38.19 16.29 52.53
CA LYS A 2 37.02 15.41 52.40
C LYS A 2 35.82 16.16 51.77
N ARG A 3 34.97 15.42 51.05
CA ARG A 3 33.67 15.84 50.51
C ARG A 3 32.69 16.22 51.62
N ASN A 4 31.71 17.10 51.33
CA ASN A 4 30.39 17.02 51.95
C ASN A 4 29.29 17.41 50.96
N LEU A 5 28.28 16.54 50.92
CA LEU A 5 27.04 16.58 50.16
C LEU A 5 26.03 17.50 50.88
N ALA A 6 25.27 18.31 50.13
CA ALA A 6 24.06 18.95 50.65
C ALA A 6 22.84 18.17 50.15
N LEU A 7 22.30 17.33 51.05
CA LEU A 7 21.01 16.65 50.92
C LEU A 7 19.87 17.68 51.01
N VAL A 8 18.93 17.60 50.07
CA VAL A 8 17.66 18.33 50.13
C VAL A 8 16.71 17.57 51.06
N SER A 9 16.20 18.25 52.08
CA SER A 9 15.29 17.71 53.08
C SER A 9 13.84 17.76 52.60
N TYR A 10 13.17 16.60 52.66
CA TYR A 10 11.72 16.49 52.53
C TYR A 10 11.09 16.81 53.89
N SER A 11 10.17 17.78 53.94
CA SER A 11 9.25 17.94 55.08
C SER A 11 7.93 17.27 54.74
N SER A 12 7.67 16.16 55.43
CA SER A 12 6.38 15.52 55.58
C SER A 12 5.69 16.16 56.77
N SER A 13 4.46 16.63 56.62
CA SER A 13 3.60 16.99 57.77
C SER A 13 2.14 16.71 57.41
N ASP A 14 1.66 15.58 57.92
CA ASP A 14 0.24 15.31 58.18
C ASP A 14 -0.20 16.19 59.37
N GLU A 15 -1.40 16.76 59.31
CA GLU A 15 -2.36 16.84 60.43
C GLU A 15 -3.78 17.04 59.88
N GLU A 16 -4.71 16.19 60.30
CA GLU A 16 -6.16 16.34 60.14
C GLU A 16 -6.71 17.25 61.24
N ASN A 17 -7.52 18.26 60.91
CA ASN A 17 -8.60 18.69 61.79
C ASN A 17 -9.72 19.42 61.05
N ASP A 18 -10.94 19.09 61.46
CA ASP A 18 -12.24 19.45 60.90
C ASP A 18 -12.70 20.83 61.44
N SER A 19 -13.13 21.75 60.57
CA SER A 19 -14.04 22.85 60.95
C SER A 19 -14.60 23.60 59.73
N ASP A 20 -15.92 23.63 59.65
CA ASP A 20 -16.75 24.32 58.67
C ASP A 20 -16.43 25.82 58.54
N TYR A 21 -15.91 26.23 57.38
CA TYR A 21 -16.05 27.60 56.89
C TYR A 21 -16.29 27.62 55.37
N VAL A 22 -17.53 27.99 55.03
CA VAL A 22 -18.05 28.22 53.67
C VAL A 22 -17.08 29.06 52.84
N SER A 23 -16.42 28.43 51.87
CA SER A 23 -15.53 29.10 50.92
C SER A 23 -15.89 28.66 49.50
N LYS A 24 -16.37 29.62 48.69
CA LYS A 24 -16.67 29.47 47.25
C LYS A 24 -15.54 28.70 46.55
N SER A 25 -15.81 27.45 46.14
CA SER A 25 -14.92 26.71 45.25
C SER A 25 -15.01 27.29 43.83
N THR A 26 -14.18 28.29 43.53
CA THR A 26 -13.91 28.68 42.15
C THR A 26 -13.17 27.54 41.48
N VAL A 27 -13.80 26.92 40.48
CA VAL A 27 -13.21 25.92 39.59
C VAL A 27 -11.84 26.42 39.11
N THR A 28 -10.76 25.81 39.59
CA THR A 28 -9.41 26.07 39.09
C THR A 28 -9.35 25.51 37.67
N LYS A 29 -9.58 26.39 36.69
CA LYS A 29 -9.38 26.08 35.28
C LYS A 29 -7.91 25.68 35.13
N LYS A 30 -7.66 24.40 34.86
CA LYS A 30 -6.33 23.90 34.49
C LYS A 30 -5.81 24.82 33.37
N LYS A 31 -4.75 25.58 33.65
CA LYS A 31 -4.13 26.48 32.66
C LYS A 31 -3.72 25.61 31.48
N LYS A 32 -4.45 25.76 30.36
CA LYS A 32 -4.08 25.10 29.11
C LYS A 32 -2.71 25.65 28.71
N LEU A 33 -1.80 24.75 28.36
CA LEU A 33 -0.50 25.12 27.80
C LEU A 33 -0.70 26.11 26.64
N PRO A 34 0.18 27.10 26.48
CA PRO A 34 0.10 28.03 25.35
C PRO A 34 0.11 27.25 24.05
N SER A 35 -0.78 27.61 23.10
CA SER A 35 -0.78 26.93 21.80
C SER A 35 0.53 27.21 21.09
N LEU A 36 1.13 26.18 20.52
CA LEU A 36 2.37 26.31 19.74
C LEU A 36 2.16 27.33 18.62
N SER A 37 3.18 28.17 18.39
CA SER A 37 3.19 29.14 17.31
C SER A 37 3.02 28.43 15.96
N SER A 38 2.26 29.04 15.05
CA SER A 38 1.96 28.48 13.73
C SER A 38 3.22 28.16 12.91
N SER A 39 4.35 28.82 13.20
CA SER A 39 5.67 28.54 12.60
C SER A 39 6.32 27.23 13.07
N LEU A 40 5.89 26.64 14.20
CA LEU A 40 6.36 25.36 14.71
C LEU A 40 5.42 24.19 14.35
N ILE A 41 4.26 24.49 13.77
CA ILE A 41 3.31 23.48 13.28
C ILE A 41 3.81 23.03 11.91
N VAL A 42 4.49 21.87 11.88
CA VAL A 42 4.87 21.24 10.62
C VAL A 42 3.58 20.84 9.89
N GLN A 43 3.37 21.42 8.71
CA GLN A 43 2.20 21.12 7.89
C GLN A 43 2.35 19.70 7.36
N THR A 44 1.66 18.73 7.98
CA THR A 44 1.57 17.38 7.44
C THR A 44 0.89 17.47 6.06
N PRO A 45 1.52 16.95 4.99
CA PRO A 45 0.90 16.94 3.67
C PRO A 45 -0.45 16.21 3.75
N LYS A 46 -1.53 16.90 3.37
CA LYS A 46 -2.87 16.29 3.27
C LYS A 46 -2.85 15.36 2.07
N ASP A 47 -2.98 14.05 2.31
CA ASP A 47 -3.05 13.03 1.25
C ASP A 47 -4.42 13.15 0.56
N ASP A 48 -4.43 13.66 -0.67
CA ASP A 48 -5.64 13.80 -1.48
C ASP A 48 -5.75 12.62 -2.46
N PRO A 49 -6.74 11.71 -2.29
CA PRO A 49 -6.91 10.57 -3.18
C PRO A 49 -7.10 10.97 -4.65
N ALA A 50 -7.64 12.16 -4.94
CA ALA A 50 -7.84 12.63 -6.31
C ALA A 50 -6.50 12.81 -7.06
N LEU A 51 -5.44 13.22 -6.36
CA LEU A 51 -4.08 13.36 -6.92
C LEU A 51 -3.40 12.00 -7.15
N HIS A 52 -4.03 10.91 -6.72
CA HIS A 52 -3.46 9.59 -6.72
C HIS A 52 -4.36 8.58 -7.44
N GLN A 53 -5.21 9.00 -8.38
CA GLN A 53 -6.12 8.10 -9.08
C GLN A 53 -7.07 7.33 -8.14
N GLY A 54 -7.54 7.99 -7.06
CA GLY A 54 -8.40 7.38 -6.03
C GLY A 54 -7.66 6.44 -5.07
N ARG A 55 -6.34 6.31 -5.22
CA ARG A 55 -5.48 5.48 -4.36
C ARG A 55 -5.34 6.12 -2.98
N ILE A 56 -5.86 5.44 -1.96
CA ILE A 56 -5.68 5.82 -0.56
C ILE A 56 -4.42 5.15 -0.02
N ARG A 57 -3.57 5.89 0.72
CA ARG A 57 -2.41 5.30 1.42
C ARG A 57 -2.86 4.65 2.72
N THR A 58 -2.43 3.40 2.96
CA THR A 58 -2.66 2.71 4.24
C THR A 58 -1.96 3.40 5.41
N THR A 59 -0.73 3.84 5.19
CA THR A 59 0.09 4.52 6.19
C THR A 59 0.24 5.99 5.83
N PRO A 60 -0.14 6.93 6.71
CA PRO A 60 0.07 8.35 6.44
C PRO A 60 1.56 8.66 6.31
N HIS A 61 1.89 9.67 5.52
CA HIS A 61 3.26 10.16 5.44
C HIS A 61 3.68 10.74 6.79
N VAL A 62 4.84 10.32 7.29
CA VAL A 62 5.46 10.86 8.50
C VAL A 62 6.79 11.50 8.08
N ASP A 63 7.00 12.75 8.48
CA ASP A 63 8.23 13.47 8.15
C ASP A 63 9.45 12.73 8.67
N GLY A 64 10.44 12.54 7.81
CA GLY A 64 11.65 11.77 8.11
C GLY A 64 11.49 10.25 7.98
N GLN A 65 10.29 9.75 7.64
CA GLN A 65 10.03 8.36 7.29
C GLN A 65 9.82 8.20 5.78
N TRP A 66 10.51 7.22 5.20
CA TRP A 66 10.59 6.97 3.77
C TRP A 66 10.01 5.60 3.46
N ALA A 67 8.93 5.55 2.68
CA ALA A 67 8.46 4.30 2.11
C ALA A 67 9.47 3.79 1.08
N SER A 68 9.85 2.53 1.20
CA SER A 68 10.82 1.87 0.35
C SER A 68 10.35 0.50 -0.07
N HIS A 69 10.87 0.03 -1.21
CA HIS A 69 10.45 -1.23 -1.80
C HIS A 69 11.60 -1.80 -2.64
N VAL A 70 11.96 -3.05 -2.38
CA VAL A 70 12.98 -3.82 -3.12
C VAL A 70 12.31 -4.71 -4.16
N PHE A 71 12.82 -4.65 -5.39
CA PHE A 71 12.27 -5.37 -6.54
C PHE A 71 13.34 -5.62 -7.61
N VAL A 72 13.05 -6.49 -8.56
CA VAL A 72 13.81 -6.61 -9.82
C VAL A 72 13.03 -5.97 -10.95
N SER A 73 13.70 -5.22 -11.83
CA SER A 73 13.10 -4.56 -12.99
C SER A 73 13.31 -5.41 -14.25
N ILE A 74 12.29 -5.45 -15.09
CA ILE A 74 12.22 -6.22 -16.32
C ILE A 74 11.79 -5.26 -17.41
N LYS A 75 12.70 -5.00 -18.34
CA LYS A 75 12.46 -4.11 -19.46
C LYS A 75 11.98 -4.91 -20.65
N VAL A 76 10.72 -4.73 -21.01
CA VAL A 76 10.10 -5.38 -22.17
C VAL A 76 10.07 -4.39 -23.34
N GLU A 77 10.96 -4.57 -24.31
CA GLU A 77 11.07 -3.68 -25.47
C GLU A 77 9.78 -3.62 -26.29
N LYS A 78 9.41 -2.43 -26.79
CA LYS A 78 8.21 -2.23 -27.62
C LYS A 78 8.18 -3.08 -28.89
N ARG A 79 9.35 -3.43 -29.44
CA ARG A 79 9.50 -4.28 -30.64
C ARG A 79 9.34 -5.77 -30.33
N SER A 80 9.31 -6.16 -29.06
CA SER A 80 9.21 -7.57 -28.66
C SER A 80 7.81 -8.14 -28.87
N ALA A 81 7.74 -9.47 -29.10
CA ALA A 81 6.47 -10.18 -29.15
C ALA A 81 5.73 -10.13 -27.79
N MET A 82 6.46 -10.04 -26.68
CA MET A 82 5.89 -9.91 -25.34
C MET A 82 5.15 -8.60 -25.15
N TYR A 83 5.74 -7.48 -25.59
CA TYR A 83 5.08 -6.20 -25.48
C TYR A 83 3.70 -6.23 -26.14
N ASN A 84 3.65 -6.76 -27.38
CA ASN A 84 2.39 -6.89 -28.11
C ASN A 84 1.41 -7.86 -27.42
N LEU A 85 1.89 -8.99 -26.89
CA LEU A 85 1.02 -9.92 -26.16
C LEU A 85 0.43 -9.28 -24.90
N VAL A 86 1.25 -8.59 -24.10
CA VAL A 86 0.78 -7.91 -22.88
C VAL A 86 -0.22 -6.82 -23.23
N LEU A 87 0.04 -6.06 -24.29
CA LEU A 87 -0.86 -5.01 -24.76
C LEU A 87 -2.19 -5.57 -25.27
N ASP A 88 -2.17 -6.68 -26.02
CA ASP A 88 -3.39 -7.37 -26.47
C ASP A 88 -4.18 -7.95 -25.28
N ALA A 89 -3.48 -8.56 -24.32
CA ALA A 89 -4.09 -9.08 -23.10
C ALA A 89 -4.70 -7.96 -22.24
N LEU A 90 -4.06 -6.80 -22.13
CA LEU A 90 -4.60 -5.63 -21.44
C LEU A 90 -5.85 -5.08 -22.13
N LYS A 91 -5.87 -5.02 -23.47
CA LYS A 91 -7.07 -4.63 -24.23
C LYS A 91 -8.21 -5.61 -24.00
N ALA A 92 -7.94 -6.92 -24.05
CA ALA A 92 -8.93 -7.94 -23.76
C ALA A 92 -9.46 -7.83 -22.32
N ALA A 93 -8.57 -7.61 -21.35
CA ALA A 93 -8.93 -7.41 -19.95
C ALA A 93 -9.83 -6.18 -19.76
N LYS A 94 -9.50 -5.06 -20.41
CA LYS A 94 -10.32 -3.82 -20.37
C LYS A 94 -11.68 -3.97 -21.04
N ASN A 95 -11.80 -4.81 -22.07
CA ASN A 95 -13.10 -5.12 -22.66
C ASN A 95 -13.98 -5.93 -21.71
N ILE A 96 -13.38 -6.75 -20.85
CA ILE A 96 -14.10 -7.54 -19.82
C ILE A 96 -14.42 -6.66 -18.60
N GLU A 97 -13.46 -5.86 -18.15
CA GLU A 97 -13.59 -4.96 -16.99
C GLU A 97 -13.04 -3.56 -17.32
N PRO A 98 -13.91 -2.60 -17.68
CA PRO A 98 -13.52 -1.23 -18.02
C PRO A 98 -12.89 -0.45 -16.85
N ALA A 99 -13.14 -0.82 -15.59
CA ALA A 99 -12.56 -0.17 -14.42
C ALA A 99 -11.07 -0.47 -14.21
N LEU A 100 -10.46 -1.32 -15.04
CA LEU A 100 -9.02 -1.60 -15.00
C LEU A 100 -8.20 -0.39 -15.48
N HIS A 101 -7.30 0.05 -14.62
CA HIS A 101 -6.28 1.04 -14.92
C HIS A 101 -4.95 0.36 -15.23
N ASP A 102 -4.34 0.72 -16.35
CA ASP A 102 -3.00 0.24 -16.70
C ASP A 102 -1.94 0.97 -15.88
N PHE A 103 -0.82 0.32 -15.54
CA PHE A 103 0.31 1.00 -14.89
C PHE A 103 1.04 1.94 -15.84
N SER A 104 1.12 1.53 -17.09
CA SER A 104 1.54 2.38 -18.18
C SER A 104 0.27 2.99 -18.74
N GLU A 105 0.03 4.27 -18.46
CA GLU A 105 -0.68 5.06 -19.46
C GLU A 105 0.14 4.83 -20.74
N PHE A 106 -0.37 4.02 -21.66
CA PHE A 106 0.18 3.82 -23.01
C PHE A 106 -0.03 5.12 -23.79
N ASP A 107 0.41 6.23 -23.20
CA ASP A 107 0.40 7.54 -23.78
C ASP A 107 1.50 7.49 -24.83
N GLU A 108 1.09 7.59 -26.08
CA GLU A 108 1.97 7.67 -27.26
C GLU A 108 3.03 8.78 -27.10
N LYS A 109 2.84 9.69 -26.14
CA LYS A 109 3.72 10.80 -25.78
C LYS A 109 4.88 10.45 -24.84
N ARG A 110 4.87 9.28 -24.17
CA ARG A 110 6.05 8.81 -23.42
C ARG A 110 7.00 8.12 -24.39
N SER A 111 8.15 8.76 -24.62
CA SER A 111 9.26 8.29 -25.45
C SER A 111 10.00 7.07 -24.87
N ASP A 112 9.34 6.26 -24.04
CA ASP A 112 9.99 5.11 -23.43
C ASP A 112 9.98 3.96 -24.44
N GLU A 113 11.16 3.47 -24.84
CA GLU A 113 11.32 2.40 -25.83
C GLU A 113 10.92 1.01 -25.30
N TYR A 114 10.59 0.91 -24.02
CA TYR A 114 10.31 -0.32 -23.29
C TYR A 114 9.19 -0.12 -22.25
N LEU A 115 8.51 -1.22 -21.92
CA LEU A 115 7.60 -1.37 -20.79
C LEU A 115 8.40 -1.85 -19.59
N ASP A 116 8.36 -1.09 -18.49
CA ASP A 116 9.03 -1.45 -17.23
C ASP A 116 8.09 -2.26 -16.34
N LEU A 117 8.37 -3.55 -16.22
CA LEU A 117 7.70 -4.46 -15.30
C LEU A 117 8.60 -4.68 -14.08
N HIS A 118 8.00 -4.87 -12.91
CA HIS A 118 8.76 -5.19 -11.71
C HIS A 118 8.22 -6.41 -11.00
N VAL A 119 9.12 -7.19 -10.41
CA VAL A 119 8.78 -8.31 -9.51
C VAL A 119 9.25 -7.94 -8.12
N SER A 120 8.29 -7.84 -7.20
CA SER A 120 8.52 -7.45 -5.81
C SER A 120 9.28 -8.54 -5.06
N LEU A 121 10.25 -8.12 -4.24
CA LEU A 121 11.04 -9.01 -3.36
C LEU A 121 10.82 -8.70 -1.87
N SER A 122 10.07 -7.65 -1.57
CA SER A 122 9.78 -7.20 -0.21
C SER A 122 8.39 -6.58 -0.16
N ARG A 123 7.79 -6.55 1.04
CA ARG A 123 6.67 -5.66 1.33
C ARG A 123 7.14 -4.21 1.37
N PRO A 124 6.26 -3.20 1.42
CA PRO A 124 6.67 -1.83 1.73
C PRO A 124 7.46 -1.77 3.04
N ILE A 125 8.70 -1.29 2.96
CA ILE A 125 9.63 -1.10 4.08
C ILE A 125 9.64 0.39 4.44
N TYR A 126 9.45 0.74 5.71
CA TYR A 126 9.42 2.14 6.14
C TYR A 126 10.70 2.53 6.86
N LEU A 127 11.55 3.31 6.22
CA LEU A 127 12.86 3.66 6.74
C LEU A 127 12.89 5.04 7.35
N TRP A 128 13.61 5.22 8.46
CA TRP A 128 14.01 6.55 8.89
C TRP A 128 15.14 7.08 7.99
N THR A 129 15.29 8.41 7.92
CA THR A 129 16.34 9.06 7.10
C THR A 129 17.74 8.48 7.34
N HIS A 130 18.10 8.17 8.59
CA HIS A 130 19.41 7.60 8.93
C HIS A 130 19.60 6.16 8.42
N GLN A 131 18.52 5.39 8.28
CA GLN A 131 18.54 3.98 7.86
C GLN A 131 18.63 3.80 6.34
N ARG A 132 18.43 4.88 5.56
CA ARG A 132 18.43 4.82 4.08
C ARG A 132 19.74 4.26 3.53
N ASN A 133 20.87 4.70 4.09
CA ASN A 133 22.19 4.26 3.62
C ASN A 133 22.50 2.82 4.03
N ASP A 134 21.94 2.36 5.15
CA ASP A 134 22.10 1.00 5.61
C ASP A 134 21.39 0.03 4.67
N LEU A 135 20.13 0.31 4.30
CA LEU A 135 19.41 -0.52 3.32
C LEU A 135 20.16 -0.58 1.98
N LYS A 136 20.66 0.56 1.48
CA LYS A 136 21.43 0.60 0.22
C LYS A 136 22.68 -0.29 0.29
N ARG A 137 23.38 -0.27 1.42
CA ARG A 137 24.59 -1.09 1.62
C ARG A 137 24.25 -2.58 1.70
N GLU A 138 23.18 -2.94 2.38
CA GLU A 138 22.72 -4.34 2.44
C GLU A 138 22.31 -4.86 1.06
N ILE A 139 21.51 -4.09 0.32
CA ILE A 139 21.08 -4.48 -1.04
C ILE A 139 22.28 -4.58 -1.97
N LYS A 140 23.23 -3.64 -1.90
CA LYS A 140 24.48 -3.72 -2.66
C LYS A 140 25.27 -4.99 -2.32
N SER A 141 25.43 -5.30 -1.02
CA SER A 141 26.14 -6.51 -0.59
C SER A 141 25.43 -7.79 -1.03
N LEU A 142 24.10 -7.80 -1.03
CA LEU A 142 23.29 -8.90 -1.52
C LEU A 142 23.46 -9.07 -3.03
N ALA A 143 23.38 -7.98 -3.80
CA ALA A 143 23.58 -8.00 -5.25
C ALA A 143 24.98 -8.53 -5.62
N GLU A 144 26.01 -8.15 -4.86
CA GLU A 144 27.38 -8.66 -5.03
C GLU A 144 27.54 -10.15 -4.69
N LYS A 145 26.61 -10.75 -3.92
CA LYS A 145 26.65 -12.18 -3.57
C LYS A 145 25.77 -13.05 -4.46
N SER A 146 24.90 -12.42 -5.25
CA SER A 146 23.90 -13.11 -6.06
C SER A 146 24.27 -13.04 -7.53
N SER A 147 24.15 -14.17 -8.23
CA SER A 147 24.39 -14.22 -9.67
C SER A 147 23.20 -13.70 -10.47
N SER A 148 23.45 -13.14 -11.65
CA SER A 148 22.39 -12.88 -12.63
C SER A 148 21.69 -14.17 -13.02
N PHE A 149 20.39 -14.09 -13.27
CA PHE A 149 19.56 -15.27 -13.58
C PHE A 149 18.49 -14.92 -14.61
N LYS A 150 17.84 -15.94 -15.15
CA LYS A 150 16.74 -15.77 -16.09
C LYS A 150 15.42 -15.99 -15.40
N ILE A 151 14.43 -15.18 -15.76
CA ILE A 151 13.04 -15.40 -15.37
C ILE A 151 12.19 -15.59 -16.61
N SER A 152 11.06 -16.26 -16.46
CA SER A 152 10.03 -16.28 -17.49
C SER A 152 8.65 -16.18 -16.89
N PHE A 153 7.67 -15.76 -17.68
CA PHE A 153 6.27 -15.70 -17.29
C PHE A 153 5.48 -16.89 -17.84
N THR A 154 4.41 -17.29 -17.17
CA THR A 154 3.61 -18.46 -17.57
C THR A 154 2.12 -18.18 -17.69
N THR A 155 1.55 -17.55 -16.68
CA THR A 155 0.09 -17.41 -16.53
C THR A 155 -0.27 -16.00 -16.08
N PHE A 156 -1.54 -15.67 -16.26
CA PHE A 156 -2.16 -14.48 -15.70
C PHE A 156 -2.86 -14.85 -14.40
N SER A 157 -2.69 -14.00 -13.38
CA SER A 157 -3.35 -14.12 -12.09
C SER A 157 -3.99 -12.81 -11.68
N VAL A 158 -4.94 -12.91 -10.74
CA VAL A 158 -5.54 -11.77 -10.07
C VAL A 158 -5.11 -11.81 -8.62
N LEU A 159 -4.56 -10.68 -8.15
CA LEU A 159 -4.01 -10.54 -6.82
C LEU A 159 -4.64 -9.36 -6.11
N THR A 160 -4.86 -9.47 -4.81
CA THR A 160 -5.41 -8.40 -3.99
C THR A 160 -4.34 -7.97 -2.98
N ASN A 161 -4.25 -6.67 -2.68
CA ASN A 161 -3.34 -6.22 -1.64
C ASN A 161 -3.79 -6.67 -0.24
N ASP A 162 -2.86 -6.59 0.73
CA ASP A 162 -3.13 -6.98 2.13
C ASP A 162 -4.34 -6.26 2.75
N GLU A 163 -4.63 -5.03 2.32
CA GLU A 163 -5.73 -4.22 2.85
C GLU A 163 -7.04 -4.36 2.07
N GLU A 164 -7.09 -5.21 1.04
CA GLU A 164 -8.28 -5.44 0.21
C GLU A 164 -8.88 -4.16 -0.39
N THR A 165 -8.03 -3.16 -0.65
CA THR A 165 -8.44 -1.89 -1.28
C THR A 165 -8.19 -1.87 -2.78
N ARG A 166 -7.39 -2.82 -3.30
CA ARG A 166 -6.96 -2.87 -4.70
C ARG A 166 -6.75 -4.29 -5.16
N THR A 167 -7.13 -4.50 -6.41
CA THR A 167 -6.88 -5.73 -7.13
C THR A 167 -5.95 -5.45 -8.31
N PHE A 168 -5.15 -6.44 -8.67
CA PHE A 168 -4.09 -6.37 -9.67
C PHE A 168 -4.25 -7.50 -10.65
N LEU A 169 -4.17 -7.20 -11.94
CA LEU A 169 -3.92 -8.18 -12.98
C LEU A 169 -2.40 -8.33 -13.11
N ALA A 170 -1.90 -9.55 -12.97
CA ALA A 170 -0.47 -9.82 -12.95
C ALA A 170 -0.08 -10.99 -13.85
N LEU A 171 1.19 -10.98 -14.24
CA LEU A 171 1.89 -12.06 -14.91
C LEU A 171 2.66 -12.86 -13.86
N ASP A 172 2.36 -14.15 -13.76
CA ASP A 172 3.04 -15.06 -12.84
C ASP A 172 4.40 -15.41 -13.41
N VAL A 173 5.41 -15.33 -12.54
CA VAL A 173 6.71 -15.92 -12.82
C VAL A 173 6.51 -17.43 -12.93
N GLY A 174 7.22 -18.08 -13.85
CA GLY A 174 7.25 -19.52 -14.03
C GLY A 174 8.63 -20.10 -13.73
N SER A 175 9.66 -19.58 -14.39
CA SER A 175 11.06 -19.90 -14.11
C SER A 175 11.76 -18.75 -13.38
N GLY A 176 12.76 -19.07 -12.55
CA GLY A 176 13.50 -18.08 -11.75
C GLY A 176 12.98 -17.87 -10.33
N HIS A 177 11.99 -18.65 -9.88
CA HIS A 177 11.43 -18.57 -8.53
C HIS A 177 12.47 -18.83 -7.43
N HIS A 178 13.37 -19.79 -7.66
CA HIS A 178 14.37 -20.16 -6.66
C HIS A 178 15.32 -18.99 -6.40
N GLU A 179 15.79 -18.36 -7.46
CA GLU A 179 16.70 -17.22 -7.43
C GLU A 179 16.03 -15.97 -6.82
N LEU A 180 14.77 -15.70 -7.17
CA LEU A 180 13.98 -14.64 -6.53
C LEU A 180 13.78 -14.91 -5.03
N LYS A 181 13.54 -16.17 -4.65
CA LYS A 181 13.41 -16.54 -3.25
C LYS A 181 14.72 -16.35 -2.48
N LEU A 182 15.86 -16.73 -3.07
CA LEU A 182 17.17 -16.48 -2.45
C LEU A 182 17.41 -14.99 -2.20
N LEU A 183 17.01 -14.13 -3.15
CA LEU A 183 17.08 -12.68 -2.97
C LEU A 183 16.15 -12.19 -1.86
N SER A 184 14.89 -12.63 -1.83
CA SER A 184 13.95 -12.22 -0.78
C SER A 184 14.39 -12.71 0.61
N ASP A 185 14.90 -13.94 0.70
CA ASP A 185 15.42 -14.53 1.93
C ASP A 185 16.69 -13.79 2.40
N GLY A 186 17.53 -13.33 1.47
CA GLY A 186 18.71 -12.52 1.76
C GLY A 186 18.39 -11.17 2.39
N LEU A 187 17.21 -10.61 2.15
CA LEU A 187 16.74 -9.36 2.77
C LEU A 187 16.17 -9.58 4.18
N LEU A 188 15.81 -10.81 4.53
CA LEU A 188 15.13 -11.17 5.77
C LEU A 188 15.86 -10.65 7.02
N PRO A 189 17.18 -10.83 7.19
CA PRO A 189 17.86 -10.39 8.41
C PRO A 189 17.78 -8.87 8.61
N PHE A 190 17.85 -8.11 7.52
CA PHE A 190 17.74 -6.65 7.58
C PHE A 190 16.33 -6.20 7.93
N ILE A 191 15.31 -6.78 7.29
CA ILE A 191 13.90 -6.47 7.56
C ILE A 191 13.52 -6.82 9.00
N ALA A 192 13.99 -7.97 9.50
CA ALA A 192 13.80 -8.40 10.88
C ALA A 192 14.44 -7.43 11.88
N ASN A 193 15.65 -6.92 11.58
CA ASN A 193 16.32 -5.91 12.41
C ASN A 193 15.54 -4.59 12.46
N LEU A 194 14.87 -4.22 11.37
CA LEU A 194 13.96 -3.07 11.33
C LEU A 194 12.63 -3.31 12.07
N ARG A 195 12.37 -4.53 12.54
CA ARG A 195 11.11 -4.97 13.16
C ARG A 195 9.90 -4.74 12.25
N GLN A 196 10.09 -4.97 10.95
CA GLN A 196 9.03 -4.83 9.94
C GLN A 196 8.55 -6.19 9.47
N LYS A 197 7.40 -6.20 8.79
CA LYS A 197 6.82 -7.44 8.25
C LYS A 197 7.75 -8.01 7.20
N GLU A 198 8.10 -9.27 7.40
CA GLU A 198 8.84 -10.08 6.44
C GLU A 198 8.04 -10.27 5.15
N TYR A 199 8.69 -10.82 4.11
CA TYR A 199 7.99 -11.18 2.89
C TYR A 199 6.98 -12.31 3.13
N TYR A 200 6.13 -12.60 2.15
CA TYR A 200 5.12 -13.66 2.27
C TYR A 200 5.78 -15.02 2.51
N ALA A 201 5.22 -15.81 3.43
CA ALA A 201 5.74 -17.15 3.75
C ALA A 201 5.72 -18.07 2.52
N GLU A 202 4.67 -17.96 1.71
CA GLU A 202 4.56 -18.54 0.38
C GLU A 202 4.62 -17.39 -0.64
N PRO A 203 5.82 -17.06 -1.16
CA PRO A 203 5.99 -15.92 -2.06
C PRO A 203 5.39 -16.22 -3.43
N HIS A 204 4.39 -15.42 -3.81
CA HIS A 204 3.87 -15.41 -5.18
C HIS A 204 4.59 -14.33 -5.97
N PHE A 205 5.64 -14.71 -6.70
CA PHE A 205 6.39 -13.78 -7.55
C PHE A 205 5.62 -13.50 -8.85
N HIS A 206 5.37 -12.22 -9.10
CA HIS A 206 4.55 -11.77 -10.21
C HIS A 206 4.95 -10.37 -10.66
N ALA A 207 4.60 -10.01 -11.88
CA ALA A 207 4.69 -8.64 -12.40
C ALA A 207 3.29 -8.11 -12.72
N SER A 208 2.86 -7.07 -12.00
CA SER A 208 1.54 -6.47 -12.22
C SER A 208 1.51 -5.61 -13.49
N ILE A 209 0.45 -5.77 -14.29
CA ILE A 209 0.26 -5.06 -15.57
C ILE A 209 -0.93 -4.10 -15.57
N ALA A 210 -1.95 -4.36 -14.73
CA ALA A 210 -3.06 -3.45 -14.48
C ALA A 210 -3.58 -3.57 -13.05
N TRP A 211 -4.39 -2.62 -12.62
CA TRP A 211 -4.97 -2.57 -11.28
C TRP A 211 -6.36 -1.91 -11.29
N ALA A 212 -7.19 -2.20 -10.30
CA ALA A 212 -8.48 -1.52 -10.08
C ALA A 212 -8.70 -1.27 -8.57
N LEU A 213 -9.52 -0.27 -8.25
CA LEU A 213 -9.92 0.01 -6.88
C LEU A 213 -11.03 -0.95 -6.45
N LEU A 214 -10.87 -1.53 -5.26
CA LEU A 214 -11.92 -2.32 -4.64
C LEU A 214 -12.80 -1.44 -3.77
N ARG A 215 -14.11 -1.66 -3.86
CA ARG A 215 -15.07 -1.09 -2.92
C ARG A 215 -14.98 -1.88 -1.63
N ALA A 216 -14.82 -1.17 -0.50
CA ALA A 216 -14.95 -1.80 0.81
C ALA A 216 -16.33 -2.47 0.89
N THR A 217 -16.35 -3.80 1.03
CA THR A 217 -17.58 -4.46 1.44
C THR A 217 -17.90 -3.96 2.84
N PRO A 218 -19.14 -3.53 3.15
CA PRO A 218 -19.50 -3.22 4.53
C PRO A 218 -19.50 -4.55 5.29
N THR A 219 -18.34 -4.94 5.81
CA THR A 219 -18.25 -5.99 6.80
C THR A 219 -19.00 -5.47 8.00
N CYS A 220 -20.11 -6.13 8.34
CA CYS A 220 -20.88 -5.87 9.55
C CYS A 220 -19.90 -5.80 10.71
N SER A 221 -19.66 -4.60 11.22
CA SER A 221 -18.85 -4.36 12.40
C SER A 221 -19.38 -5.28 13.47
N LYS A 222 -18.51 -6.17 13.99
CA LYS A 222 -18.82 -7.02 15.12
C LYS A 222 -19.54 -6.17 16.16
N VAL A 223 -20.81 -6.49 16.37
CA VAL A 223 -21.63 -5.93 17.44
C VAL A 223 -20.84 -6.14 18.72
N ILE A 224 -20.39 -5.03 19.31
CA ILE A 224 -19.93 -5.02 20.68
C ILE A 224 -21.12 -5.47 21.50
N ASN A 225 -20.98 -6.61 22.17
CA ASN A 225 -21.93 -7.14 23.13
C ASN A 225 -22.27 -6.06 24.17
N GLU A 226 -23.46 -5.49 24.05
CA GLU A 226 -24.19 -4.92 25.18
C GLU A 226 -25.32 -5.90 25.50
N GLY A 227 -25.58 -6.05 26.80
CA GLY A 227 -26.25 -7.20 27.41
C GLY A 227 -27.73 -7.41 27.06
N PRO A 228 -28.35 -8.42 27.70
CA PRO A 228 -29.62 -8.97 27.27
C PRO A 228 -30.76 -8.10 27.79
N ASP A 229 -31.53 -7.53 26.88
CA ASP A 229 -32.99 -7.49 26.94
C ASP A 229 -33.52 -6.63 25.80
N SER A 230 -34.15 -7.28 24.83
CA SER A 230 -35.39 -6.84 24.15
C SER A 230 -35.57 -7.63 22.86
N ARG A 231 -36.47 -8.63 22.92
CA ARG A 231 -37.08 -9.23 21.73
C ARG A 231 -37.81 -8.16 20.93
N VAL A 232 -37.44 -7.94 19.66
CA VAL A 232 -38.42 -7.47 18.66
C VAL A 232 -38.16 -8.14 17.31
N SER A 233 -39.20 -8.83 16.84
CA SER A 233 -39.30 -9.56 15.58
C SER A 233 -39.04 -8.70 14.34
N LEU A 234 -38.33 -9.28 13.38
CA LEU A 234 -38.27 -8.80 12.00
C LEU A 234 -39.67 -8.93 11.37
N THR A 235 -40.27 -7.81 10.99
CA THR A 235 -41.39 -7.80 10.04
C THR A 235 -41.13 -6.77 8.94
N LEU A 236 -41.22 -7.26 7.71
CA LEU A 236 -41.06 -6.56 6.45
C LEU A 236 -42.41 -5.94 6.08
N ALA A 237 -42.65 -4.65 6.33
CA ALA A 237 -43.71 -3.85 5.68
C ALA A 237 -43.69 -2.38 6.13
N ASN A 238 -43.51 -1.46 5.18
CA ASN A 238 -44.43 -0.34 4.87
C ASN A 238 -43.69 0.84 4.22
N LEU A 239 -44.02 1.08 2.96
CA LEU A 239 -43.98 2.43 2.37
C LEU A 239 -44.99 3.34 3.09
N PRO A 240 -44.71 4.65 3.14
CA PRO A 240 -45.79 5.59 2.88
C PRO A 240 -45.44 6.53 1.73
N SER A 241 -46.36 6.54 0.77
CA SER A 241 -46.55 7.59 -0.21
C SER A 241 -46.98 8.89 0.48
N LEU A 242 -46.26 9.99 0.23
CA LEU A 242 -46.82 11.33 0.38
C LEU A 242 -46.40 12.20 -0.81
N VAL A 243 -47.37 12.40 -1.70
CA VAL A 243 -47.37 13.44 -2.72
C VAL A 243 -47.71 14.76 -2.04
N ARG A 244 -46.82 15.77 -2.11
CA ARG A 244 -47.24 17.17 -2.19
C ARG A 244 -46.20 18.04 -2.88
N ASN A 245 -46.66 18.74 -3.91
CA ASN A 245 -45.93 19.64 -4.80
C ASN A 245 -45.40 20.91 -4.11
N GLY A 246 -44.23 21.39 -4.55
CA GLY A 246 -43.70 22.74 -4.30
C GLY A 246 -42.24 22.89 -4.76
N SER A 247 -42.02 23.71 -5.79
CA SER A 247 -40.79 23.88 -6.59
C SER A 247 -39.60 24.60 -5.88
N PRO A 248 -38.46 24.88 -6.53
CA PRO A 248 -37.18 24.26 -6.22
C PRO A 248 -36.21 25.24 -5.54
N SER A 249 -35.84 24.99 -4.28
CA SER A 249 -34.66 25.64 -3.69
C SER A 249 -33.47 24.71 -3.89
N SER A 250 -32.61 25.11 -4.84
CA SER A 250 -31.29 24.57 -5.14
C SER A 250 -30.48 24.31 -3.86
N THR A 251 -30.59 23.09 -3.34
CA THR A 251 -29.55 22.52 -2.48
C THR A 251 -28.69 21.73 -3.44
N GLN A 252 -27.61 22.34 -3.89
CA GLN A 252 -26.55 21.65 -4.60
C GLN A 252 -26.03 20.57 -3.65
N VAL A 253 -26.55 19.35 -3.82
CA VAL A 253 -25.80 18.14 -3.49
C VAL A 253 -24.61 18.22 -4.42
N LEU A 254 -23.49 18.73 -3.91
CA LEU A 254 -22.20 18.61 -4.58
C LEU A 254 -22.07 17.12 -4.92
N PRO A 255 -21.99 16.75 -6.21
CA PRO A 255 -21.58 15.41 -6.53
C PRO A 255 -20.14 15.32 -6.00
N LEU A 256 -19.92 14.52 -4.97
CA LEU A 256 -18.61 13.93 -4.77
C LEU A 256 -18.38 13.07 -6.00
N THR A 257 -17.80 13.69 -7.03
CA THR A 257 -17.23 13.02 -8.18
C THR A 257 -16.09 12.17 -7.64
N ASN A 258 -16.41 10.96 -7.17
CA ASN A 258 -15.42 9.91 -7.09
C ASN A 258 -15.09 9.55 -8.54
N ASP A 259 -14.14 10.28 -9.11
CA ASP A 259 -13.66 10.14 -10.51
C ASP A 259 -12.99 8.78 -10.81
N PHE A 260 -13.08 7.82 -9.88
CA PHE A 260 -12.46 6.50 -10.00
C PHE A 260 -13.48 5.41 -9.68
N GLU A 261 -13.79 4.61 -10.68
CA GLU A 261 -14.75 3.51 -10.61
C GLU A 261 -14.21 2.43 -9.67
N GLN A 262 -15.02 2.03 -8.68
CA GLN A 262 -14.67 1.00 -7.70
C GLN A 262 -15.48 -0.26 -7.97
N ILE A 263 -14.80 -1.40 -8.06
CA ILE A 263 -15.41 -2.71 -8.32
C ILE A 263 -15.43 -3.56 -7.05
N LEU A 264 -16.33 -4.55 -6.98
CA LEU A 264 -16.38 -5.47 -5.84
C LEU A 264 -15.31 -6.55 -5.93
N GLN A 265 -15.08 -7.06 -7.13
CA GLN A 265 -14.07 -8.06 -7.45
C GLN A 265 -13.86 -8.07 -8.97
N LEU A 266 -12.68 -8.49 -9.43
CA LEU A 266 -12.51 -8.78 -10.86
C LEU A 266 -13.32 -10.02 -11.24
N PRO A 267 -13.92 -10.05 -12.44
CA PRO A 267 -14.65 -11.23 -12.91
C PRO A 267 -13.74 -12.48 -12.88
N ALA A 268 -14.21 -13.57 -12.28
CA ALA A 268 -13.44 -14.82 -12.23
C ALA A 268 -13.16 -15.40 -13.63
N SER A 269 -13.97 -15.04 -14.63
CA SER A 269 -13.75 -15.37 -16.03
C SER A 269 -12.53 -14.66 -16.63
N LEU A 270 -12.11 -13.52 -16.09
CA LEU A 270 -11.05 -12.69 -16.66
C LEU A 270 -9.73 -13.46 -16.78
N THR A 271 -9.27 -14.08 -15.69
CA THR A 271 -8.03 -14.87 -15.70
C THR A 271 -8.18 -16.12 -16.56
N ALA A 272 -9.33 -16.79 -16.51
CA ALA A 272 -9.60 -17.98 -17.31
C ALA A 272 -9.51 -17.68 -18.82
N THR A 273 -10.20 -16.62 -19.27
CA THR A 273 -10.18 -16.19 -20.68
C THR A 273 -8.79 -15.76 -21.12
N LEU A 274 -8.07 -14.96 -20.31
CA LEU A 274 -6.71 -14.53 -20.64
C LEU A 274 -5.74 -15.72 -20.72
N ASN A 275 -5.84 -16.66 -19.80
CA ASN A 275 -4.98 -17.85 -19.80
C ASN A 275 -5.27 -18.76 -20.99
N GLU A 276 -6.54 -19.01 -21.31
CA GLU A 276 -6.94 -19.80 -22.47
C GLU A 276 -6.39 -19.20 -23.77
N GLN A 277 -6.48 -17.88 -23.92
CA GLN A 277 -6.10 -17.20 -25.15
C GLN A 277 -4.60 -16.93 -25.27
N TYR A 278 -3.91 -16.62 -24.17
CA TYR A 278 -2.55 -16.06 -24.21
C TYR A 278 -1.49 -16.89 -23.47
N ALA A 279 -1.83 -17.79 -22.53
CA ALA A 279 -0.82 -18.49 -21.72
C ALA A 279 0.13 -19.39 -22.54
N SER A 280 -0.38 -20.01 -23.61
CA SER A 280 0.44 -20.84 -24.52
C SER A 280 1.53 -20.03 -25.23
N ARG A 281 1.23 -18.78 -25.59
CA ARG A 281 2.18 -17.85 -26.19
C ARG A 281 3.11 -17.24 -25.14
N LEU A 282 2.58 -16.94 -23.95
CA LEU A 282 3.33 -16.40 -22.82
C LEU A 282 4.43 -17.36 -22.34
N SER A 283 4.13 -18.66 -22.28
CA SER A 283 5.06 -19.73 -21.89
C SER A 283 6.01 -20.17 -23.01
N SER A 284 5.93 -19.55 -24.20
CA SER A 284 6.78 -19.92 -25.33
C SER A 284 8.24 -19.62 -25.04
N LYS A 285 9.12 -20.62 -25.21
CA LYS A 285 10.56 -20.53 -24.88
C LYS A 285 11.34 -19.49 -25.69
N SER A 286 10.83 -19.01 -26.81
CA SER A 286 11.60 -18.17 -27.73
C SER A 286 11.72 -16.70 -27.32
N TRP A 287 10.82 -16.19 -26.47
CA TRP A 287 10.82 -14.76 -26.11
C TRP A 287 10.34 -14.45 -24.69
N SER A 288 10.06 -15.47 -23.87
CA SER A 288 9.61 -15.30 -22.50
C SER A 288 10.72 -15.22 -21.47
N ALA A 289 11.98 -15.46 -21.85
CA ALA A 289 13.11 -15.45 -20.93
C ALA A 289 13.78 -14.07 -20.85
N TYR A 290 13.81 -13.50 -19.65
CA TYR A 290 14.42 -12.20 -19.35
C TYR A 290 15.62 -12.36 -18.42
N ASP A 291 16.76 -11.77 -18.80
CA ASP A 291 17.94 -11.71 -17.94
C ASP A 291 17.73 -10.67 -16.84
N ILE A 292 17.66 -11.12 -15.60
CA ILE A 292 17.70 -10.25 -14.42
C ILE A 292 19.15 -9.97 -14.09
N ARG A 293 19.55 -8.72 -14.26
CA ARG A 293 20.91 -8.23 -14.01
C ARG A 293 20.98 -7.23 -12.88
N ASP A 294 19.88 -6.59 -12.53
CA ASP A 294 19.87 -5.51 -11.56
C ASP A 294 18.89 -5.78 -10.43
N LEU A 295 19.35 -5.58 -9.20
CA LEU A 295 18.52 -5.52 -8.00
C LEU A 295 18.23 -4.05 -7.67
N CYS A 296 16.96 -3.70 -7.59
CA CYS A 296 16.49 -2.33 -7.47
C CYS A 296 15.86 -2.07 -6.11
N VAL A 297 16.01 -0.83 -5.62
CA VAL A 297 15.27 -0.32 -4.48
C VAL A 297 14.71 1.06 -4.78
N LYS A 298 13.43 1.22 -4.51
CA LYS A 298 12.78 2.53 -4.48
C LYS A 298 12.79 3.06 -3.05
N ILE A 299 13.19 4.30 -2.84
CA ILE A 299 13.12 4.99 -1.55
C ILE A 299 12.46 6.35 -1.78
N GLY A 300 11.19 6.46 -1.40
CA GLY A 300 10.37 7.62 -1.76
C GLY A 300 10.20 7.74 -3.27
N LYS A 301 10.76 8.81 -3.84
CA LYS A 301 10.73 9.08 -5.30
C LYS A 301 11.97 8.55 -6.03
N ASP A 302 13.04 8.28 -5.30
CA ASP A 302 14.32 7.87 -5.89
C ASP A 302 14.35 6.36 -6.11
N VAL A 303 14.93 5.92 -7.23
CA VAL A 303 15.21 4.51 -7.51
C VAL A 303 16.71 4.32 -7.63
N PHE A 304 17.24 3.31 -6.93
CA PHE A 304 18.64 2.91 -6.98
C PHE A 304 18.72 1.47 -7.46
N SER A 305 19.73 1.14 -8.26
CA SER A 305 19.96 -0.21 -8.77
C SER A 305 21.41 -0.63 -8.59
N TRP A 306 21.63 -1.92 -8.36
CA TRP A 306 22.94 -2.54 -8.32
C TRP A 306 22.95 -3.80 -9.17
N ARG A 307 24.05 -3.99 -9.90
CA ARG A 307 24.22 -5.12 -10.79
C ARG A 307 24.55 -6.38 -10.00
N LEU A 308 23.84 -7.46 -10.30
CA LEU A 308 24.12 -8.83 -9.87
C LEU A 308 25.42 -9.34 -10.51
N GLN A 309 26.07 -10.33 -9.90
CA GLN A 309 27.27 -10.93 -10.48
C GLN A 309 26.94 -11.69 -11.77
N GLY A 310 27.43 -11.21 -12.92
CA GLY A 310 27.11 -11.78 -14.24
C GLY A 310 27.57 -10.93 -15.41
#